data_AF-A0A8T3VXL0-F1
#
_entry.id   AF-A0A8T3VXL0-F1
#
_cell.length_a   1.000
_cell.length_b   1.000
_cell.length_c   1.000
_cell.angle_alpha   90.00
_cell.angle_beta   90.00
_cell.angle_gamma   90.00
#
_symmetry.space_group_name_H-M   'P 1'
#
loop_
_entity.id
_entity.type
_entity.pdbx_description
1 polymer ?
#
loop_
_entity_poly.entity_id
_entity_poly.type
_entity_poly.pdbx_seq_one_letter_code
_entity_poly.pdbx_strand_id
1 'polypeptide(L)'
;MDLAGTAIFCPACGAPAQIPFGKASCICEYCGSMVQRNMTEAEAAHIVKNKEAVDDIKAAIHSIANRDYKSALKYADKAVEITYEDPGPYFVRYLACLDLDYKKAKSSLNMARSMSSSKDSVLSDSEYDEAKMAFAQSYLSAKGDDIKRMFLSMRSVGPKELENVRNYERIRKVEDFFADSDLKDTFIEAINSQMDECKKRSRFSMETTQSNWDALQQFRKECFYITAATMILDKSSAPLMATALKGYSDALSLKWEAAFKHGVSGSKDRLKAMRAESDSILAWAKSIR
;
A
#
# COMPACT_ATOMS: atom_id res chain seq x y z
N MET A 1 24.06 -13.63 -28.42
CA MET A 1 23.72 -13.28 -29.82
C MET A 1 23.16 -11.89 -29.80
N ASP A 2 23.79 -10.96 -30.51
CA ASP A 2 23.43 -9.55 -30.54
C ASP A 2 21.99 -9.35 -31.04
N LEU A 3 21.09 -8.97 -30.13
CA LEU A 3 19.85 -8.27 -30.47
C LEU A 3 20.20 -6.80 -30.75
N ALA A 4 21.01 -6.56 -31.77
CA ALA A 4 21.07 -5.24 -32.39
C ALA A 4 19.67 -5.00 -32.98
N GLY A 5 18.85 -4.23 -32.26
CA GLY A 5 17.49 -3.91 -32.64
C GLY A 5 17.45 -3.45 -34.08
N THR A 6 16.84 -4.25 -34.95
CA THR A 6 16.59 -3.88 -36.33
C THR A 6 15.78 -2.59 -36.28
N ALA A 7 16.37 -1.47 -36.72
CA ALA A 7 15.70 -0.18 -36.66
C ALA A 7 14.39 -0.27 -37.43
N ILE A 8 13.26 -0.21 -36.71
CA ILE A 8 11.93 -0.21 -37.31
C ILE A 8 11.62 1.24 -37.68
N PHE A 9 11.15 1.46 -38.90
CA PHE A 9 10.76 2.78 -39.37
C PHE A 9 9.26 2.84 -39.58
N CYS A 10 8.66 3.99 -39.30
CA CYS A 10 7.26 4.23 -39.57
C CYS A 10 7.02 4.18 -41.10
N PRO A 11 6.09 3.35 -41.59
CA PRO A 11 5.83 3.25 -43.02
C PRO A 11 5.19 4.52 -43.60
N ALA A 12 4.57 5.36 -42.77
CA ALA A 12 3.90 6.57 -43.21
C ALA A 12 4.84 7.79 -43.35
N CYS A 13 5.82 7.94 -42.46
CA CYS A 13 6.69 9.13 -42.43
C CYS A 13 8.20 8.82 -42.45
N GLY A 14 8.60 7.55 -42.41
CA GLY A 14 10.01 7.14 -42.40
C GLY A 14 10.77 7.43 -41.11
N ALA A 15 10.11 7.95 -40.07
CA ALA A 15 10.75 8.21 -38.78
C ALA A 15 11.08 6.89 -38.05
N PRO A 16 12.17 6.83 -37.27
CA PRO A 16 12.46 5.66 -36.43
C PRO A 16 11.33 5.44 -35.42
N ALA A 17 10.96 4.17 -35.23
CA ALA A 17 9.93 3.74 -34.30
C ALA A 17 10.51 2.71 -33.33
N GLN A 18 10.33 2.95 -32.04
CA GLN A 18 10.62 1.96 -31.01
C GLN A 18 9.31 1.28 -30.62
N ILE A 19 9.20 -0.02 -30.89
CA ILE A 19 8.10 -0.82 -30.37
C ILE A 19 8.51 -1.29 -28.98
N PRO A 20 7.73 -0.98 -27.93
CA PRO A 20 8.05 -1.43 -26.57
C PRO A 20 8.19 -2.94 -26.48
N PHE A 21 9.05 -3.39 -25.57
CA PHE A 21 9.25 -4.82 -25.30
C PHE A 21 7.90 -5.53 -25.05
N GLY A 22 7.73 -6.71 -25.66
CA GLY A 22 6.48 -7.49 -25.55
C GLY A 22 5.27 -6.94 -26.32
N LYS A 23 5.45 -5.96 -27.23
CA LYS A 23 4.37 -5.47 -28.11
C LYS A 23 4.66 -5.76 -29.57
N ALA A 24 3.60 -6.00 -30.34
CA ALA A 24 3.68 -6.23 -31.79
C ALA A 24 3.54 -4.92 -32.61
N SER A 25 3.10 -3.85 -31.97
CA SER A 25 2.87 -2.55 -32.59
C SER A 25 3.06 -1.39 -31.63
N CYS A 26 3.32 -0.20 -32.19
CA CYS A 26 3.28 1.07 -31.49
C CYS A 26 2.63 2.15 -32.37
N ILE A 27 2.32 3.30 -31.77
CA ILE A 27 1.89 4.49 -32.51
C ILE A 27 3.14 5.33 -32.78
N CYS A 28 3.34 5.77 -34.02
CA CYS A 28 4.44 6.65 -34.36
C CYS A 28 4.26 8.01 -33.68
N GLU A 29 5.24 8.42 -32.88
CA GLU A 29 5.22 9.69 -32.14
C GLU A 29 5.20 10.92 -33.06
N TYR A 30 5.62 10.77 -34.32
CA TYR A 30 5.72 11.89 -35.27
C TYR A 30 4.46 12.13 -36.09
N CYS A 31 3.77 11.06 -36.52
CA CYS A 31 2.64 11.18 -37.45
C CYS A 31 1.37 10.46 -36.97
N GLY A 32 1.40 9.82 -35.80
CA GLY A 32 0.26 9.11 -35.23
C GLY A 32 -0.13 7.81 -35.96
N SER A 33 0.59 7.43 -37.02
CA SER A 33 0.32 6.19 -37.75
C SER A 33 0.77 4.96 -36.96
N MET A 34 0.00 3.89 -37.05
CA MET A 34 0.35 2.61 -36.42
C MET A 34 1.54 1.96 -37.13
N VAL A 35 2.55 1.57 -36.36
CA VAL A 35 3.73 0.84 -36.83
C VAL A 35 3.62 -0.60 -36.34
N GLN A 36 3.73 -1.56 -37.27
CA GLN A 36 3.69 -3.00 -36.97
C GLN A 36 5.02 -3.63 -37.36
N ARG A 37 5.52 -4.55 -36.52
CA ARG A 37 6.70 -5.35 -36.84
C ARG A 37 6.29 -6.61 -37.59
N ASN A 38 6.97 -6.93 -38.69
CA ASN A 38 6.90 -8.28 -39.26
C ASN A 38 7.64 -9.22 -38.31
N MET A 39 6.91 -10.15 -37.71
CA MET A 39 7.41 -11.06 -36.69
C MET A 39 7.39 -12.49 -37.18
N THR A 40 8.37 -13.27 -36.76
CA THR A 40 8.38 -14.73 -36.88
C THR A 40 7.38 -15.36 -35.90
N GLU A 41 6.95 -16.61 -36.16
CA GLU A 41 6.06 -17.35 -35.24
C GLU A 41 6.67 -17.50 -33.84
N ALA A 42 7.99 -17.63 -33.75
CA ALA A 42 8.71 -17.68 -32.47
C ALA A 42 8.63 -16.35 -31.70
N GLU A 43 8.78 -15.21 -32.38
CA GLU A 43 8.62 -13.88 -31.77
C GLU A 43 7.16 -13.63 -31.36
N ALA A 44 6.18 -14.10 -32.15
CA ALA A 44 4.76 -14.01 -31.79
C ALA A 44 4.43 -14.83 -30.54
N ALA A 45 4.95 -16.06 -30.44
CA ALA A 45 4.80 -16.89 -29.25
C ALA A 45 5.47 -16.25 -28.02
N HIS A 46 6.62 -15.62 -28.20
CA HIS A 46 7.31 -14.89 -27.12
C HIS A 46 6.50 -13.69 -26.60
N ILE A 47 5.85 -12.95 -27.50
CA ILE A 47 4.97 -11.83 -27.12
C ILE A 47 3.74 -12.32 -26.33
N VAL A 48 3.14 -13.43 -26.74
CA VAL A 48 2.01 -14.03 -26.01
C VAL A 48 2.43 -14.43 -24.60
N LYS A 49 3.56 -15.11 -24.45
CA LYS A 49 4.11 -15.47 -23.13
C LYS A 49 4.40 -14.24 -22.27
N ASN A 50 5.03 -13.21 -22.82
CA ASN A 50 5.27 -11.97 -22.07
C ASN A 50 3.97 -11.31 -21.61
N LYS A 51 2.91 -11.37 -22.43
CA LYS A 51 1.59 -10.86 -22.04
C LYS A 51 0.99 -11.66 -20.88
N GLU A 52 1.10 -13.00 -20.92
CA GLU A 52 0.66 -13.86 -19.81
C GLU A 52 1.41 -13.53 -18.51
N ALA A 53 2.74 -13.30 -18.59
CA ALA A 53 3.53 -12.87 -17.43
C ALA A 53 3.06 -11.51 -16.87
N VAL A 54 2.76 -10.54 -17.73
CA VAL A 54 2.20 -9.23 -17.32
C VAL A 54 0.84 -9.38 -16.65
N ASP A 55 -0.03 -10.24 -17.18
CA ASP A 55 -1.36 -10.47 -16.59
C ASP A 55 -1.25 -11.15 -15.21
N ASP A 56 -0.34 -12.12 -15.05
CA ASP A 56 -0.03 -12.73 -13.75
C ASP A 56 0.58 -11.71 -12.76
N ILE A 57 1.49 -10.84 -13.21
CA ILE A 57 2.03 -9.74 -12.38
C ILE A 57 0.90 -8.83 -11.88
N LYS A 58 -0.02 -8.42 -12.75
CA LYS A 58 -1.16 -7.57 -12.37
C LYS A 58 -2.09 -8.29 -11.39
N ALA A 59 -2.35 -9.57 -11.59
CA ALA A 59 -3.12 -10.38 -10.66
C ALA A 59 -2.43 -10.50 -9.29
N ALA A 60 -1.10 -10.60 -9.26
CA ALA A 60 -0.30 -10.61 -8.05
C ALA A 60 -0.41 -9.27 -7.30
N ILE A 61 -0.23 -8.14 -7.98
CA ILE A 61 -0.35 -6.79 -7.40
C ILE A 61 -1.77 -6.57 -6.84
N HIS A 62 -2.80 -6.97 -7.59
CA HIS A 62 -4.18 -6.90 -7.12
C HIS A 62 -4.40 -7.76 -5.85
N SER A 63 -3.80 -8.95 -5.81
CA SER A 63 -3.88 -9.83 -4.63
C SER A 63 -3.15 -9.22 -3.42
N ILE A 64 -2.00 -8.57 -3.62
CA ILE A 64 -1.29 -7.80 -2.57
C ILE A 64 -2.19 -6.70 -2.00
N ALA A 65 -2.83 -5.91 -2.88
CA ALA A 65 -3.75 -4.84 -2.47
C ALA A 65 -4.95 -5.36 -1.65
N ASN A 66 -5.36 -6.60 -1.89
CA ASN A 66 -6.45 -7.25 -1.16
C ASN A 66 -5.98 -8.07 0.05
N ARG A 67 -4.68 -8.03 0.40
CA ARG A 67 -4.07 -8.82 1.49
C ARG A 67 -4.13 -10.34 1.27
N ASP A 68 -4.32 -10.80 0.04
CA ASP A 68 -4.24 -12.22 -0.34
C ASP A 68 -2.83 -12.56 -0.81
N TYR A 69 -1.89 -12.60 0.15
CA TYR A 69 -0.47 -12.84 -0.14
C TYR A 69 -0.20 -14.26 -0.68
N LYS A 70 -1.07 -15.23 -0.41
CA LYS A 70 -0.92 -16.60 -0.95
C LYS A 70 -1.23 -16.64 -2.44
N SER A 71 -2.33 -16.02 -2.86
CA SER A 71 -2.64 -15.88 -4.28
C SER A 71 -1.62 -14.98 -4.98
N ALA A 72 -1.18 -13.89 -4.32
CA ALA A 72 -0.13 -13.03 -4.85
C ALA A 72 1.16 -13.81 -5.15
N LEU A 73 1.61 -14.64 -4.20
CA LEU A 73 2.79 -15.49 -4.38
C LEU A 73 2.60 -16.48 -5.53
N LYS A 74 1.43 -17.12 -5.63
CA LYS A 74 1.11 -18.06 -6.71
C LYS A 74 1.20 -17.39 -8.09
N TYR A 75 0.66 -16.19 -8.24
CA TYR A 75 0.72 -15.45 -9.51
C TYR A 75 2.14 -14.97 -9.81
N ALA A 76 2.88 -14.49 -8.80
CA ALA A 76 4.26 -14.08 -8.97
C ALA A 76 5.18 -15.26 -9.35
N ASP A 77 4.99 -16.44 -8.75
CA ASP A 77 5.74 -17.66 -9.11
C ASP A 77 5.48 -18.06 -10.58
N LYS A 78 4.23 -17.97 -11.07
CA LYS A 78 3.92 -18.21 -12.49
C LYS A 78 4.61 -17.20 -13.41
N ALA A 79 4.59 -15.92 -13.08
CA ALA A 79 5.28 -14.90 -13.87
C ALA A 79 6.80 -15.16 -13.91
N VAL A 80 7.40 -15.62 -12.81
CA VAL A 80 8.81 -16.05 -12.77
C VAL A 80 9.07 -17.25 -13.67
N GLU A 81 8.16 -18.22 -13.73
CA GLU A 81 8.30 -19.39 -14.63
C GLU A 81 8.29 -18.99 -16.11
N ILE A 82 7.56 -17.93 -16.47
CA ILE A 82 7.44 -17.45 -17.85
C ILE A 82 8.61 -16.54 -18.24
N THR A 83 8.99 -15.60 -17.37
CA THR A 83 10.06 -14.61 -17.61
C THR A 83 11.13 -14.69 -16.52
N TYR A 84 11.87 -15.81 -16.47
CA TYR A 84 12.81 -16.12 -15.37
C TYR A 84 14.06 -15.23 -15.32
N GLU A 85 14.41 -14.56 -16.41
CA GLU A 85 15.53 -13.61 -16.52
C GLU A 85 15.10 -12.17 -16.21
N ASP A 86 13.79 -11.93 -16.05
CA ASP A 86 13.22 -10.61 -15.83
C ASP A 86 13.17 -10.28 -14.34
N PRO A 87 13.68 -9.11 -13.90
CA PRO A 87 13.64 -8.72 -12.49
C PRO A 87 12.22 -8.42 -11.96
N GLY A 88 11.28 -8.02 -12.81
CA GLY A 88 9.92 -7.58 -12.45
C GLY A 88 9.13 -8.60 -11.64
N PRO A 89 8.95 -9.85 -12.12
CA PRO A 89 8.30 -10.91 -11.35
C PRO A 89 8.93 -11.15 -9.97
N TYR A 90 10.26 -11.07 -9.83
CA TYR A 90 10.95 -11.26 -8.55
C TYR A 90 10.71 -10.11 -7.58
N PHE A 91 10.57 -8.88 -8.07
CA PHE A 91 10.15 -7.73 -7.25
C PHE A 91 8.74 -7.93 -6.69
N VAL A 92 7.78 -8.39 -7.49
CA VAL A 92 6.42 -8.64 -7.01
C VAL A 92 6.37 -9.84 -6.06
N ARG A 93 7.17 -10.89 -6.35
CA ARG A 93 7.34 -12.04 -5.46
C ARG A 93 7.93 -11.66 -4.11
N TYR A 94 8.91 -10.75 -4.11
CA TYR A 94 9.46 -10.15 -2.88
C TYR A 94 8.34 -9.56 -2.03
N LEU A 95 7.50 -8.68 -2.61
CA LEU A 95 6.39 -8.06 -1.90
C LEU A 95 5.37 -9.08 -1.36
N ALA A 96 5.03 -10.11 -2.15
CA ALA A 96 4.13 -11.18 -1.73
C ALA A 96 4.68 -12.02 -0.58
N CYS A 97 6.01 -12.19 -0.50
CA CYS A 97 6.66 -12.97 0.55
C CYS A 97 6.87 -12.19 1.85
N LEU A 98 6.88 -10.85 1.84
CA LEU A 98 7.27 -10.04 3.01
C LEU A 98 6.51 -10.41 4.28
N ASP A 99 5.18 -10.62 4.19
CA ASP A 99 4.37 -10.96 5.36
C ASP A 99 4.38 -12.48 5.67
N LEU A 100 4.60 -13.32 4.64
CA LEU A 100 4.57 -14.78 4.72
C LEU A 100 5.89 -15.39 5.21
N ASP A 101 7.02 -15.05 4.58
CA ASP A 101 8.35 -15.60 4.79
C ASP A 101 9.42 -14.58 4.39
N TYR A 102 9.96 -13.87 5.39
CA TYR A 102 10.96 -12.81 5.18
C TYR A 102 12.25 -13.31 4.53
N LYS A 103 12.66 -14.55 4.79
CA LYS A 103 13.88 -15.12 4.17
C LYS A 103 13.67 -15.31 2.68
N LYS A 104 12.51 -15.83 2.27
CA LYS A 104 12.14 -15.94 0.85
C LYS A 104 11.98 -14.58 0.18
N ALA A 105 11.44 -13.60 0.91
CA ALA A 105 11.35 -12.22 0.43
C ALA A 105 12.75 -11.68 0.08
N LYS A 106 13.70 -11.72 1.02
CA LYS A 106 15.08 -11.26 0.78
C LYS A 106 15.77 -12.02 -0.35
N SER A 107 15.56 -13.33 -0.44
CA SER A 107 16.08 -14.12 -1.56
C SER A 107 15.54 -13.62 -2.91
N SER A 108 14.25 -13.29 -2.99
CA SER A 108 13.63 -12.81 -4.23
C SER A 108 14.12 -11.41 -4.59
N LEU A 109 14.29 -10.52 -3.60
CA LEU A 109 14.84 -9.18 -3.82
C LEU A 109 16.28 -9.24 -4.35
N ASN A 110 17.11 -10.12 -3.79
CA ASN A 110 18.49 -10.29 -4.25
C ASN A 110 18.54 -10.80 -5.70
N MET A 111 17.63 -11.71 -6.09
CA MET A 111 17.51 -12.15 -7.48
C MET A 111 17.13 -10.98 -8.40
N ALA A 112 16.09 -10.22 -8.06
CA ALA A 112 15.66 -9.05 -8.83
C ALA A 112 16.81 -8.04 -9.03
N ARG A 113 17.56 -7.71 -7.96
CA ARG A 113 18.70 -6.78 -8.02
C ARG A 113 19.89 -7.33 -8.82
N SER A 114 20.12 -8.64 -8.80
CA SER A 114 21.16 -9.25 -9.63
C SER A 114 20.83 -9.15 -11.13
N MET A 115 19.53 -9.14 -11.46
CA MET A 115 19.00 -9.08 -12.81
C MET A 115 18.76 -7.64 -13.30
N SER A 116 18.58 -6.66 -12.42
CA SER A 116 18.25 -5.26 -12.76
C SER A 116 19.34 -4.50 -13.55
N SER A 117 20.44 -5.15 -13.92
CA SER A 117 21.37 -4.66 -14.93
C SER A 117 20.89 -4.91 -16.38
N SER A 118 19.87 -5.75 -16.58
CA SER A 118 19.18 -5.94 -17.86
C SER A 118 18.14 -4.84 -18.08
N LYS A 119 18.22 -4.13 -19.22
CA LYS A 119 17.39 -2.95 -19.52
C LYS A 119 15.92 -3.24 -19.85
N ASP A 120 15.53 -4.49 -20.00
CA ASP A 120 14.18 -4.87 -20.43
C ASP A 120 13.47 -5.66 -19.32
N SER A 121 12.55 -5.01 -18.62
CA SER A 121 11.65 -5.62 -17.62
C SER A 121 10.21 -5.47 -18.08
N VAL A 122 9.40 -6.52 -17.91
CA VAL A 122 7.95 -6.50 -18.17
C VAL A 122 7.20 -5.64 -17.16
N LEU A 123 7.81 -5.39 -15.99
CA LEU A 123 7.31 -4.47 -14.97
C LEU A 123 8.04 -3.14 -15.12
N SER A 124 7.30 -2.06 -15.37
CA SER A 124 7.88 -0.71 -15.37
C SER A 124 8.17 -0.22 -13.94
N ASP A 125 9.07 0.77 -13.80
CA ASP A 125 9.37 1.39 -12.51
C ASP A 125 8.10 1.95 -11.83
N SER A 126 7.20 2.57 -12.62
CA SER A 126 5.92 3.08 -12.13
C SER A 126 5.02 1.97 -11.58
N GLU A 127 4.90 0.85 -12.28
CA GLU A 127 4.10 -0.29 -11.82
C GLU A 127 4.72 -0.93 -10.57
N TYR A 128 6.05 -0.90 -10.45
CA TYR A 128 6.73 -1.36 -9.25
C TYR A 128 6.48 -0.43 -8.05
N ASP A 129 6.55 0.89 -8.26
CA ASP A 129 6.22 1.88 -7.23
C ASP A 129 4.76 1.77 -6.77
N GLU A 130 3.83 1.57 -7.71
CA GLU A 130 2.43 1.28 -7.40
C GLU A 130 2.26 0.01 -6.57
N ALA A 131 2.99 -1.07 -6.91
CA ALA A 131 2.96 -2.32 -6.16
C ALA A 131 3.50 -2.15 -4.73
N LYS A 132 4.62 -1.42 -4.56
CA LYS A 132 5.17 -1.09 -3.24
C LYS A 132 4.17 -0.28 -2.42
N MET A 133 3.54 0.72 -3.03
CA MET A 133 2.54 1.56 -2.36
C MET A 133 1.32 0.74 -1.94
N ALA A 134 0.81 -0.12 -2.82
CA ALA A 134 -0.29 -1.02 -2.52
C ALA A 134 0.04 -1.97 -1.35
N PHE A 135 1.25 -2.52 -1.32
CA PHE A 135 1.73 -3.32 -0.19
C PHE A 135 1.76 -2.50 1.10
N ALA A 136 2.40 -1.33 1.10
CA ALA A 136 2.55 -0.48 2.28
C ALA A 136 1.19 -0.08 2.88
N GLN A 137 0.25 0.35 2.03
CA GLN A 137 -1.11 0.71 2.44
C GLN A 137 -1.89 -0.49 3.00
N SER A 138 -1.82 -1.63 2.32
CA SER A 138 -2.50 -2.86 2.76
C SER A 138 -1.96 -3.38 4.08
N TYR A 139 -0.63 -3.31 4.26
CA TYR A 139 0.06 -3.66 5.49
C TYR A 139 -0.36 -2.74 6.64
N LEU A 140 -0.30 -1.41 6.42
CA LEU A 140 -0.76 -0.40 7.38
C LEU A 140 -2.22 -0.64 7.80
N SER A 141 -3.09 -0.95 6.84
CA SER A 141 -4.49 -1.26 7.09
C SER A 141 -4.66 -2.51 7.96
N ALA A 142 -3.95 -3.60 7.64
CA ALA A 142 -3.95 -4.81 8.47
C ALA A 142 -3.45 -4.55 9.90
N LYS A 143 -2.44 -3.68 10.08
CA LYS A 143 -1.98 -3.28 11.42
C LYS A 143 -2.99 -2.39 12.14
N GLY A 144 -3.70 -1.52 11.42
CA GLY A 144 -4.84 -0.79 11.97
C GLY A 144 -5.93 -1.74 12.50
N ASP A 145 -6.26 -2.80 11.75
CA ASP A 145 -7.21 -3.82 12.19
C ASP A 145 -6.72 -4.60 13.42
N ASP A 146 -5.43 -4.95 13.48
CA ASP A 146 -4.82 -5.56 14.66
C ASP A 146 -4.96 -4.67 15.89
N ILE A 147 -4.56 -3.40 15.77
CA ILE A 147 -4.66 -2.41 16.85
C ILE A 147 -6.11 -2.27 17.31
N LYS A 148 -7.04 -2.11 16.37
CA LYS A 148 -8.47 -2.04 16.67
C LYS A 148 -8.94 -3.27 17.46
N ARG A 149 -8.60 -4.48 17.02
CA ARG A 149 -8.96 -5.73 17.72
C ARG A 149 -8.38 -5.75 19.14
N MET A 150 -7.11 -5.35 19.28
CA MET A 150 -6.46 -5.25 20.57
C MET A 150 -7.20 -4.26 21.47
N PHE A 151 -7.47 -3.04 21.02
CA PHE A 151 -8.24 -2.05 21.79
C PHE A 151 -9.63 -2.53 22.18
N LEU A 152 -10.35 -3.20 21.26
CA LEU A 152 -11.66 -3.77 21.55
C LEU A 152 -11.58 -4.88 22.60
N SER A 153 -10.53 -5.71 22.56
CA SER A 153 -10.28 -6.74 23.57
C SER A 153 -9.82 -6.18 24.92
N MET A 154 -9.19 -4.99 24.90
CA MET A 154 -8.60 -4.32 26.06
C MET A 154 -9.47 -3.19 26.60
N ARG A 155 -10.79 -3.24 26.41
CA ARG A 155 -11.76 -2.22 26.87
C ARG A 155 -11.73 -1.89 28.38
N SER A 156 -10.90 -2.57 29.17
CA SER A 156 -10.68 -2.37 30.61
C SER A 156 -9.25 -2.00 31.00
N VAL A 157 -8.35 -1.77 30.05
CA VAL A 157 -6.90 -1.80 30.31
C VAL A 157 -6.26 -0.42 30.03
N GLY A 158 -5.39 0.05 30.92
CA GLY A 158 -4.88 1.41 30.94
C GLY A 158 -3.71 1.66 29.97
N PRO A 159 -3.18 2.90 29.93
CA PRO A 159 -2.09 3.29 29.03
C PRO A 159 -0.79 2.49 29.20
N LYS A 160 -0.56 1.89 30.38
CA LYS A 160 0.66 1.12 30.68
C LYS A 160 0.66 -0.26 30.04
N GLU A 161 -0.48 -0.93 29.96
CA GLU A 161 -0.56 -2.21 29.25
C GLU A 161 -0.50 -2.06 27.72
N LEU A 162 -0.75 -0.84 27.19
CA LEU A 162 -0.46 -0.53 25.78
C LEU A 162 1.04 -0.52 25.48
N GLU A 163 1.92 -0.30 26.46
CA GLU A 163 3.36 -0.52 26.26
C GLU A 163 3.67 -2.00 26.06
N ASN A 164 2.88 -2.93 26.62
CA ASN A 164 3.03 -4.37 26.35
C ASN A 164 2.59 -4.76 24.93
N VAL A 165 1.79 -3.92 24.25
CA VAL A 165 1.53 -4.08 22.80
C VAL A 165 2.80 -3.90 21.99
N ARG A 166 3.77 -3.09 22.47
CA ARG A 166 5.10 -3.01 21.85
C ARG A 166 5.88 -4.33 21.97
N ASN A 167 5.60 -5.17 22.97
CA ASN A 167 6.32 -6.43 23.19
C ASN A 167 5.79 -7.61 22.36
N TYR A 168 4.74 -7.43 21.55
CA TYR A 168 4.34 -8.47 20.62
C TYR A 168 5.42 -8.64 19.53
N GLU A 169 5.82 -9.88 19.25
CA GLU A 169 6.82 -10.34 18.25
C GLU A 169 6.72 -9.69 16.84
N ARG A 170 5.65 -8.93 16.58
CA ARG A 170 5.36 -8.19 15.34
C ARG A 170 6.16 -6.90 15.15
N ILE A 171 6.70 -6.26 16.21
CA ILE A 171 7.58 -5.08 16.04
C ILE A 171 8.87 -5.46 15.29
N ARG A 172 9.40 -6.67 15.51
CA ARG A 172 10.63 -7.12 14.85
C ARG A 172 10.49 -7.14 13.32
N LYS A 173 9.35 -7.65 12.81
CA LYS A 173 9.04 -7.65 11.36
C LYS A 173 8.89 -6.24 10.79
N VAL A 174 8.36 -5.30 11.58
CA VAL A 174 8.24 -3.89 11.19
C VAL A 174 9.62 -3.25 11.08
N GLU A 175 10.47 -3.40 12.09
CA GLU A 175 11.83 -2.87 12.08
C GLU A 175 12.63 -3.44 10.90
N ASP A 176 12.44 -4.73 10.59
CA ASP A 176 13.04 -5.40 9.42
C ASP A 176 12.58 -4.81 8.07
N PHE A 177 11.38 -4.19 8.00
CA PHE A 177 10.90 -3.50 6.80
C PHE A 177 11.43 -2.06 6.70
N PHE A 178 11.54 -1.34 7.83
CA PHE A 178 12.14 0.00 7.86
C PHE A 178 13.66 -0.02 7.71
N ALA A 179 14.30 -1.15 8.01
CA ALA A 179 15.68 -1.41 7.67
C ALA A 179 15.89 -1.67 6.16
N ASP A 180 14.82 -1.97 5.41
CA ASP A 180 14.88 -2.08 3.97
C ASP A 180 14.72 -0.72 3.30
N SER A 181 15.80 -0.22 2.71
CA SER A 181 15.81 1.07 2.00
C SER A 181 14.74 1.13 0.89
N ASP A 182 14.41 0.01 0.25
CA ASP A 182 13.49 -0.01 -0.89
C ASP A 182 12.03 0.22 -0.47
N LEU A 183 11.70 -0.04 0.79
CA LEU A 183 10.35 0.12 1.33
C LEU A 183 10.22 1.29 2.28
N LYS A 184 11.31 1.73 2.91
CA LYS A 184 11.28 2.79 3.92
C LYS A 184 10.59 4.05 3.41
N ASP A 185 11.00 4.55 2.25
CA ASP A 185 10.43 5.80 1.70
C ASP A 185 8.97 5.62 1.30
N THR A 186 8.61 4.47 0.72
CA THR A 186 7.22 4.12 0.41
C THR A 186 6.36 4.05 1.68
N PHE A 187 6.87 3.47 2.77
CA PHE A 187 6.15 3.46 4.04
C PHE A 187 6.00 4.86 4.62
N ILE A 188 7.04 5.70 4.56
CA ILE A 188 6.96 7.10 4.99
C ILE A 188 5.90 7.85 4.18
N GLU A 189 5.87 7.68 2.86
CA GLU A 189 4.87 8.29 1.99
C GLU A 189 3.45 7.78 2.30
N ALA A 190 3.28 6.47 2.45
CA ALA A 190 2.00 5.88 2.83
C ALA A 190 1.52 6.41 4.19
N ILE A 191 2.42 6.50 5.18
CA ILE A 191 2.15 7.11 6.48
C ILE A 191 1.68 8.55 6.29
N ASN A 192 2.45 9.39 5.58
CA ASN A 192 2.13 10.79 5.33
C ASN A 192 0.76 10.97 4.66
N SER A 193 0.45 10.14 3.66
CA SER A 193 -0.85 10.13 2.99
C SER A 193 -1.99 9.84 3.98
N GLN A 194 -1.82 8.84 4.86
CA GLN A 194 -2.79 8.55 5.93
C GLN A 194 -2.90 9.69 6.95
N MET A 195 -1.78 10.34 7.29
CA MET A 195 -1.78 11.48 8.21
C MET A 195 -2.55 12.67 7.63
N ASP A 196 -2.37 12.95 6.34
CA ASP A 196 -3.03 14.07 5.67
C ASP A 196 -4.52 13.83 5.50
N GLU A 197 -4.92 12.60 5.17
CA GLU A 197 -6.34 12.23 5.16
C GLU A 197 -6.97 12.36 6.56
N CYS A 198 -6.22 11.97 7.59
CA CYS A 198 -6.63 12.15 8.98
C CYS A 198 -6.82 13.63 9.36
N LYS A 199 -5.89 14.51 8.96
CA LYS A 199 -5.99 15.95 9.22
C LYS A 199 -7.16 16.61 8.47
N LYS A 200 -7.43 16.18 7.23
CA LYS A 200 -8.58 16.68 6.45
C LYS A 200 -9.88 16.32 7.15
N ARG A 201 -10.00 15.06 7.60
CA ARG A 201 -11.21 14.52 8.24
C ARG A 201 -11.37 14.95 9.70
N SER A 202 -10.31 15.31 10.43
CA SER A 202 -10.46 15.82 11.79
C SER A 202 -11.15 17.20 11.87
N ARG A 203 -11.40 17.86 10.73
CA ARG A 203 -12.08 19.17 10.65
C ARG A 203 -13.62 19.10 10.67
N PHE A 204 -14.24 17.92 10.78
CA PHE A 204 -15.72 17.74 10.74
C PHE A 204 -16.50 18.36 11.93
N SER A 205 -15.92 19.28 12.71
CA SER A 205 -16.40 19.62 14.06
C SER A 205 -17.29 20.86 14.19
N MET A 206 -17.67 21.55 13.10
CA MET A 206 -18.45 22.78 13.26
C MET A 206 -19.95 22.53 13.45
N GLU A 207 -20.53 21.53 12.78
CA GLU A 207 -21.98 21.28 12.77
C GLU A 207 -22.32 19.83 13.15
N THR A 208 -23.36 19.64 13.96
CA THR A 208 -23.78 18.32 14.48
C THR A 208 -24.92 17.71 13.64
N THR A 209 -24.67 17.53 12.35
CA THR A 209 -25.63 16.92 11.41
C THR A 209 -25.47 15.39 11.33
N GLN A 210 -26.49 14.68 10.84
CA GLN A 210 -26.37 13.23 10.61
C GLN A 210 -25.23 12.88 9.65
N SER A 211 -25.07 13.65 8.57
CA SER A 211 -23.97 13.47 7.59
C SER A 211 -22.59 13.57 8.26
N ASN A 212 -22.39 14.56 9.13
CA ASN A 212 -21.12 14.72 9.85
C ASN A 212 -20.89 13.60 10.87
N TRP A 213 -21.96 13.06 11.47
CA TRP A 213 -21.86 11.91 12.37
C TRP A 213 -21.41 10.65 11.62
N ASP A 214 -21.97 10.41 10.44
CA ASP A 214 -21.62 9.27 9.61
C ASP A 214 -20.18 9.40 9.08
N ALA A 215 -19.76 10.61 8.67
CA ALA A 215 -18.38 10.91 8.30
C ALA A 215 -17.39 10.67 9.45
N LEU A 216 -17.72 11.07 10.69
CA LEU A 216 -16.88 10.79 11.87
C LEU A 216 -16.77 9.30 12.20
N GLN A 217 -17.85 8.54 12.01
CA GLN A 217 -17.82 7.08 12.17
C GLN A 217 -16.99 6.40 11.08
N GLN A 218 -17.14 6.85 9.84
CA GLN A 218 -16.38 6.34 8.70
C GLN A 218 -14.90 6.64 8.86
N PHE A 219 -14.55 7.87 9.21
CA PHE A 219 -13.17 8.27 9.54
C PHE A 219 -12.56 7.37 10.64
N ARG A 220 -13.33 7.03 11.68
CA ARG A 220 -12.86 6.10 12.71
C ARG A 220 -12.53 4.72 12.17
N LYS A 221 -13.38 4.20 11.28
CA LYS A 221 -13.20 2.86 10.71
C LYS A 221 -12.03 2.81 9.74
N GLU A 222 -11.89 3.84 8.92
CA GLU A 222 -10.98 3.82 7.77
C GLU A 222 -9.60 4.39 8.08
N CYS A 223 -9.49 5.45 8.87
CA CYS A 223 -8.23 6.16 9.02
C CYS A 223 -7.70 6.03 10.45
N PHE A 224 -8.55 6.24 11.46
CA PHE A 224 -8.12 6.43 12.85
C PHE A 224 -7.19 5.32 13.39
N TYR A 225 -7.53 4.04 13.18
CA TYR A 225 -6.68 2.93 13.65
C TYR A 225 -5.47 2.68 12.75
N ILE A 226 -5.58 2.93 11.44
CA ILE A 226 -4.44 2.86 10.50
C ILE A 226 -3.41 3.91 10.88
N THR A 227 -3.87 5.13 11.13
CA THR A 227 -3.08 6.26 11.64
C THR A 227 -2.47 5.95 13.01
N ALA A 228 -3.15 5.21 13.89
CA ALA A 228 -2.53 4.77 15.14
C ALA A 228 -1.42 3.73 14.91
N ALA A 229 -1.54 2.90 13.87
CA ALA A 229 -0.53 1.91 13.51
C ALA A 229 0.77 2.52 13.03
N THR A 230 0.72 3.70 12.41
CA THR A 230 1.94 4.39 11.93
C THR A 230 2.88 4.73 13.09
N MET A 231 2.37 4.96 14.31
CA MET A 231 3.21 5.24 15.48
C MET A 231 4.01 4.02 15.98
N ILE A 232 3.60 2.80 15.60
CA ILE A 232 4.40 1.59 15.82
C ILE A 232 5.59 1.58 14.85
N LEU A 233 5.34 2.05 13.63
CA LEU A 233 6.28 2.00 12.52
C LEU A 233 7.33 3.12 12.59
N ASP A 234 6.88 4.34 12.92
CA ASP A 234 7.72 5.53 13.00
C ASP A 234 7.35 6.35 14.23
N LYS A 235 8.24 6.36 15.23
CA LYS A 235 8.07 7.15 16.46
C LYS A 235 8.05 8.65 16.19
N SER A 236 8.75 9.11 15.15
CA SER A 236 8.81 10.54 14.83
C SER A 236 7.46 11.09 14.33
N SER A 237 6.57 10.21 13.87
CA SER A 237 5.20 10.56 13.53
C SER A 237 4.31 10.84 14.76
N ALA A 238 4.67 10.33 15.95
CA ALA A 238 3.80 10.36 17.14
C ALA A 238 3.31 11.77 17.55
N PRO A 239 4.10 12.86 17.51
CA PRO A 239 3.61 14.21 17.81
C PRO A 239 2.54 14.71 16.83
N LEU A 240 2.72 14.42 15.53
CA LEU A 240 1.74 14.75 14.49
C LEU A 240 0.45 13.95 14.70
N MET A 241 0.58 12.68 15.10
CA MET A 241 -0.55 11.81 15.43
C MET A 241 -1.30 12.28 16.66
N ALA A 242 -0.61 12.64 17.73
CA ALA A 242 -1.24 13.20 18.91
C ALA A 242 -2.08 14.44 18.59
N THR A 243 -1.62 15.28 17.64
CA THR A 243 -2.38 16.46 17.21
C THR A 243 -3.65 16.09 16.46
N ALA A 244 -3.57 15.17 15.50
CA ALA A 244 -4.73 14.75 14.72
C ALA A 244 -5.76 13.96 15.56
N LEU A 245 -5.28 13.06 16.44
CA LEU A 245 -6.09 12.31 17.39
C LEU A 245 -6.79 13.23 18.39
N LYS A 246 -6.09 14.29 18.85
CA LYS A 246 -6.70 15.32 19.70
C LYS A 246 -7.83 16.04 18.97
N GLY A 247 -7.62 16.48 17.73
CA GLY A 247 -8.67 17.11 16.92
C GLY A 247 -9.91 16.22 16.76
N TYR A 248 -9.72 14.91 16.59
CA TYR A 248 -10.82 13.94 16.55
C TYR A 248 -11.51 13.75 17.91
N SER A 249 -10.75 13.61 19.02
CA SER A 249 -11.34 13.50 20.35
C SER A 249 -12.13 14.76 20.72
N ASP A 250 -11.60 15.94 20.38
CA ASP A 250 -12.27 17.23 20.52
C ASP A 250 -13.53 17.29 19.65
N ALA A 251 -13.48 16.78 18.40
CA ALA A 251 -14.66 16.70 17.53
C ALA A 251 -15.76 15.80 18.12
N LEU A 252 -15.40 14.75 18.86
CA LEU A 252 -16.34 13.91 19.60
C LEU A 252 -16.94 14.60 20.84
N SER A 253 -16.75 15.91 21.07
CA SER A 253 -17.22 16.69 22.23
C SER A 253 -18.67 16.46 22.71
N LEU A 254 -18.98 17.02 23.88
CA LEU A 254 -20.33 17.06 24.48
C LEU A 254 -21.42 17.59 23.53
N LYS A 255 -21.06 18.33 22.46
CA LYS A 255 -22.02 18.79 21.44
C LYS A 255 -22.79 17.64 20.78
N TRP A 256 -22.13 16.50 20.54
CA TRP A 256 -22.79 15.31 19.97
C TRP A 256 -23.77 14.66 20.94
N GLU A 257 -23.51 14.74 22.26
CA GLU A 257 -24.47 14.23 23.26
C GLU A 257 -25.79 15.00 23.23
N ALA A 258 -25.73 16.32 22.99
CA ALA A 258 -26.91 17.14 22.79
C ALA A 258 -27.59 16.82 21.46
N ALA A 259 -26.83 16.68 20.37
CA ALA A 259 -27.36 16.40 19.04
C ALA A 259 -28.14 15.07 18.94
N PHE A 260 -27.71 14.03 19.67
CA PHE A 260 -28.46 12.76 19.72
C PHE A 260 -29.84 12.90 20.37
N LYS A 261 -30.04 13.89 21.25
CA LYS A 261 -31.38 14.19 21.80
C LYS A 261 -32.29 14.88 20.79
N HIS A 262 -31.72 15.45 19.71
CA HIS A 262 -32.42 16.29 18.74
C HIS A 262 -32.49 15.68 17.33
N GLY A 263 -32.36 14.36 17.21
CA GLY A 263 -32.70 13.63 15.97
C GLY A 263 -31.53 13.04 15.19
N VAL A 264 -30.27 13.19 15.64
CA VAL A 264 -29.15 12.43 15.07
C VAL A 264 -29.21 10.99 15.57
N SER A 265 -29.16 10.02 14.65
CA SER A 265 -29.18 8.59 14.96
C SER A 265 -27.83 8.15 15.56
N GLY A 266 -27.80 8.01 16.89
CA GLY A 266 -26.60 7.62 17.63
C GLY A 266 -26.91 7.17 19.05
N SER A 267 -25.91 6.61 19.73
CA SER A 267 -26.01 6.20 21.13
C SER A 267 -25.00 6.97 21.96
N LYS A 268 -25.46 7.52 23.09
CA LYS A 268 -24.61 8.20 24.07
C LYS A 268 -23.51 7.26 24.59
N ASP A 269 -23.82 5.99 24.80
CA ASP A 269 -22.85 5.00 25.27
C ASP A 269 -21.80 4.69 24.21
N ARG A 270 -22.21 4.64 22.93
CA ARG A 270 -21.29 4.47 21.81
C ARG A 270 -20.33 5.66 21.68
N LEU A 271 -20.83 6.88 21.84
CA LEU A 271 -20.00 8.09 21.84
C LEU A 271 -19.00 8.10 22.99
N LYS A 272 -19.44 7.75 24.20
CA LYS A 272 -18.56 7.63 25.37
C LYS A 272 -17.45 6.60 25.14
N ALA A 273 -17.80 5.42 24.61
CA ALA A 273 -16.82 4.40 24.26
C ALA A 273 -15.83 4.92 23.20
N MET A 274 -16.34 5.61 22.17
CA MET A 274 -15.50 6.19 21.13
C MET A 274 -14.49 7.21 21.70
N ARG A 275 -14.91 8.09 22.60
CA ARG A 275 -14.01 9.04 23.30
C ARG A 275 -12.97 8.33 24.15
N ALA A 276 -13.40 7.42 25.03
CA ALA A 276 -12.50 6.73 25.95
C ALA A 276 -11.38 5.96 25.20
N GLU A 277 -11.75 5.27 24.12
CA GLU A 277 -10.80 4.61 23.22
C GLU A 277 -9.86 5.64 22.55
N SER A 278 -10.38 6.79 22.09
CA SER A 278 -9.56 7.83 21.47
C SER A 278 -8.59 8.51 22.42
N ASP A 279 -9.02 8.76 23.65
CA ASP A 279 -8.19 9.33 24.70
C ASP A 279 -7.08 8.36 25.13
N SER A 280 -7.37 7.05 25.13
CA SER A 280 -6.36 6.00 25.40
C SER A 280 -5.27 5.97 24.34
N ILE A 281 -5.65 6.04 23.05
CA ILE A 281 -4.69 6.09 21.94
C ILE A 281 -3.90 7.41 21.95
N LEU A 282 -4.54 8.53 22.28
CA LEU A 282 -3.88 9.82 22.43
C LEU A 282 -2.87 9.80 23.59
N ALA A 283 -3.21 9.17 24.72
CA ALA A 283 -2.31 9.02 25.85
C ALA A 283 -1.09 8.17 25.48
N TRP A 284 -1.30 7.08 24.73
CA TRP A 284 -0.23 6.27 24.18
C TRP A 284 0.65 7.04 23.19
N ALA A 285 0.05 7.79 22.25
CA ALA A 285 0.79 8.64 21.32
C ALA A 285 1.72 9.63 22.06
N LYS A 286 1.24 10.20 23.17
CA LYS A 286 2.02 11.13 24.01
C LYS A 286 3.10 10.43 24.85
N SER A 287 2.99 9.13 25.11
CA SER A 287 4.01 8.37 25.86
C SER A 287 5.19 7.94 24.97
N ILE A 288 4.99 7.90 23.65
CA ILE A 288 6.05 7.67 22.67
C ILE A 288 6.91 8.94 22.59
N ARG A 289 8.06 8.90 23.26
CA ARG A 289 9.15 9.87 23.11
C ARG A 289 10.05 9.51 21.94
#